data_AF-A0A961Q135-F1
#
_entry.id   AF-A0A961Q135-F1
#
_cell.length_a   1.000
_cell.length_b   1.000
_cell.length_c   1.000
_cell.angle_alpha   90.00
_cell.angle_beta   90.00
_cell.angle_gamma   90.00
#
_symmetry.space_group_name_H-M   'P 1'
#
loop_
_entity.id
_entity.type
_entity.pdbx_description
1 polymer ?
#
loop_
_entity_poly.entity_id
_entity_poly.type
_entity_poly.pdbx_seq_one_letter_code
_entity_poly.pdbx_strand_id
1 'polypeptide(L)' 'MRILHTMLRTGDLERSIKFYTEILGMKLLRQRDYPDGEFTLAFLGYGDESD' A
#
# COMPACT_ATOMS: atom_id res chain seq x y z
N MET A 1 -0.65 22.84 2.92
CA MET A 1 -0.29 21.56 3.58
C MET A 1 -1.38 20.56 3.28
N ARG A 2 -1.04 19.35 2.84
CA ARG A 2 -1.98 18.23 2.67
C ARG A 2 -1.42 16.96 3.29
N ILE A 3 -2.29 16.04 3.68
CA ILE A 3 -1.89 14.70 4.12
C ILE A 3 -1.54 13.88 2.87
N LEU A 4 -0.38 13.22 2.86
CA LEU A 4 0.06 12.42 1.71
C LEU A 4 -0.37 10.96 1.80
N HIS A 5 -0.17 10.32 2.95
CA HIS A 5 -0.54 8.92 3.17
C HIS A 5 -0.59 8.61 4.67
N THR A 6 -1.19 7.48 5.02
CA THR A 6 -1.13 6.88 6.36
C THR A 6 -0.45 5.52 6.24
N MET A 7 0.56 5.26 7.09
CA MET A 7 1.29 3.99 7.09
C MET A 7 0.72 3.07 8.16
N LEU A 8 0.37 1.84 7.77
CA LEU A 8 -0.10 0.78 8.65
C LEU A 8 0.77 -0.46 8.46
N ARG A 9 1.24 -1.05 9.55
CA ARG A 9 1.97 -2.33 9.51
C ARG A 9 0.98 -3.48 9.47
N THR A 10 1.24 -4.45 8.60
CA THR A 10 0.38 -5.62 8.40
C THR A 10 1.17 -6.90 8.61
N GLY A 11 0.55 -7.94 9.18
CA GLY A 11 1.21 -9.24 9.38
C GLY A 11 1.32 -10.08 8.10
N ASP A 12 0.45 -9.84 7.12
CA ASP A 12 0.46 -10.50 5.80
C ASP A 12 0.14 -9.44 4.73
N LEU A 13 1.14 -9.12 3.92
CA LEU A 13 1.03 -8.07 2.91
C LEU A 13 0.12 -8.47 1.76
N GLU A 14 0.21 -9.70 1.28
CA GLU A 14 -0.57 -10.16 0.12
C GLU A 14 -2.06 -10.21 0.45
N ARG A 15 -2.40 -10.72 1.65
CA ARG A 15 -3.77 -10.69 2.15
C ARG A 15 -4.30 -9.26 2.29
N SER A 16 -3.45 -8.35 2.77
CA SER A 16 -3.83 -6.95 2.95
C SER A 16 -4.08 -6.28 1.59
N ILE A 17 -3.21 -6.50 0.60
CA ILE A 17 -3.39 -5.99 -0.75
C ILE A 17 -4.73 -6.45 -1.32
N LYS A 18 -5.02 -7.76 -1.28
CA LYS A 18 -6.31 -8.30 -1.77
C LYS A 18 -7.50 -7.67 -1.07
N PHE A 19 -7.45 -7.50 0.24
CA PHE A 19 -8.52 -6.82 0.98
C PHE A 19 -8.74 -5.38 0.50
N TYR A 20 -7.67 -4.60 0.38
CA TYR A 20 -7.77 -3.21 -0.06
C TYR A 20 -8.16 -3.10 -1.54
N THR A 21 -7.73 -4.01 -2.41
CA THR A 21 -8.05 -3.95 -3.84
C THR A 21 -9.41 -4.56 -4.20
N GLU A 22 -9.74 -5.74 -3.67
CA GLU A 22 -10.94 -6.49 -4.07
C GLU A 22 -12.18 -6.08 -3.26
N ILE A 23 -12.02 -5.79 -1.97
CA ILE A 23 -13.14 -5.47 -1.10
C ILE A 23 -13.36 -3.96 -1.05
N LEU A 24 -12.28 -3.20 -0.84
CA LEU A 24 -12.36 -1.75 -0.73
C LEU A 24 -12.23 -1.03 -2.08
N GLY A 25 -11.84 -1.71 -3.16
CA GLY A 25 -11.77 -1.14 -4.50
C GLY A 25 -10.57 -0.22 -4.75
N MET A 26 -9.53 -0.30 -3.93
CA MET A 26 -8.29 0.47 -4.14
C MET A 26 -7.44 -0.15 -5.26
N LYS A 27 -6.45 0.62 -5.72
CA LYS A 27 -5.43 0.16 -6.66
C LYS A 27 -4.08 0.11 -5.95
N LEU A 28 -3.28 -0.90 -6.28
CA LEU A 28 -1.88 -0.95 -5.89
C LEU A 28 -1.12 0.09 -6.74
N LEU A 29 -0.65 1.16 -6.11
CA LEU A 29 0.03 2.27 -6.78
C LEU A 29 1.54 2.00 -6.89
N ARG A 30 2.14 1.50 -5.81
CA ARG A 30 3.57 1.22 -5.74
C ARG A 30 3.85 0.10 -4.77
N GLN A 31 4.66 -0.86 -5.18
CA GLN A 31 5.24 -1.87 -4.29
C GLN A 31 6.77 -1.77 -4.34
N ARG A 32 7.42 -1.85 -3.19
CA ARG A 32 8.87 -1.86 -3.10
C ARG A 32 9.35 -2.76 -1.98
N ASP A 33 10.20 -3.70 -2.34
CA ASP A 33 10.88 -4.60 -1.43
C ASP A 33 12.23 -4.01 -1.00
N TYR A 34 12.53 -4.11 0.30
CA TYR A 34 13.80 -3.72 0.89
C TYR A 34 14.44 -4.94 1.54
N PRO A 35 15.21 -5.73 0.77
CA PRO A 35 15.78 -6.99 1.26
C PRO A 35 16.73 -6.77 2.45
N ASP A 36 17.49 -5.67 2.46
CA ASP A 36 18.41 -5.34 3.56
C ASP A 36 17.68 -4.92 4.85
N GLY A 37 16.43 -4.49 4.74
CA GLY A 37 15.59 -4.10 5.88
C GLY A 37 14.58 -5.16 6.30
N GLU A 38 14.51 -6.28 5.57
CA GLU A 38 13.51 -7.35 5.75
C GLU A 38 12.05 -6.85 5.76
N PHE A 39 11.74 -5.82 4.95
CA PHE A 39 10.37 -5.32 4.82
C PHE A 39 9.97 -4.99 3.38
N THR A 40 8.67 -5.07 3.12
CA THR A 40 8.04 -4.66 1.86
C THR A 40 7.02 -3.56 2.13
N LEU A 41 7.03 -2.53 1.29
CA LEU A 41 6.03 -1.46 1.31
C LEU A 41 5.09 -1.60 0.12
N ALA A 42 3.78 -1.46 0.38
CA ALA A 42 2.76 -1.32 -0.64
C ALA A 42 1.98 -0.02 -0.39
N PHE A 43 1.87 0.82 -1.41
CA PHE A 43 1.04 2.01 -1.42
C PHE A 43 -0.23 1.68 -2.19
N LEU A 44 -1.38 1.86 -1.53
CA LEU A 44 -2.68 1.65 -2.13
C LEU A 44 -3.52 2.92 -2.02
N GLY A 45 -4.35 3.18 -3.03
CA GLY A 45 -5.21 4.36 -3.06
C GLY A 45 -6.28 4.26 -4.12
N TYR A 46 -7.18 5.24 -4.13
CA TYR A 46 -8.29 5.34 -5.09
C TYR A 46 -7.96 6.16 -6.34
N GLY A 47 -7.00 7.08 -6.23
CA GLY A 47 -6.52 7.94 -7.30
C GLY A 47 -5.05 7.69 -7.65
N ASP A 48 -4.50 8.52 -8.51
CA ASP A 48 -3.08 8.45 -8.88
C ASP A 48 -2.20 8.94 -7.74
N GLU A 49 -0.96 8.42 -7.63
CA GLU A 49 -0.02 8.82 -6.58
C GLU A 49 0.35 10.32 -6.64
N SER A 50 0.16 10.96 -7.80
CA SER A 50 0.45 12.38 -8.02
C SER A 50 -0.66 13.33 -7.59
N ASP A 51 -1.89 12.84 -7.35
CA ASP A 51 -3.03 13.66 -6.90
C ASP A 51 -2.93 14.09 -5.44
#